data_AF-A0A847ERP2-F1
#
_entry.id   AF-A0A847ERP2-F1
#
_cell.length_a   1.000
_cell.length_b   1.000
_cell.length_c   1.000
_cell.angle_alpha   90.00
_cell.angle_beta   90.00
_cell.angle_gamma   90.00
#
_symmetry.space_group_name_H-M   'P 1'
#
loop_
_entity.id
_entity.type
_entity.pdbx_description
1 polymer ?
#
loop_
_entity_poly.entity_id
_entity_poly.type
_entity_poly.pdbx_seq_one_letter_code
_entity_poly.pdbx_strand_id
1 'polypeptide(L)'
;MPENPSPRPLGLTVAAVTTILFGLFFLGMAGLSLASGHGAFSGGVALALVLWGLLVGGVGVALLRGARWAMGPVVAAALLHVFSFAQFATDGSAPQALIGAVAALAIVVGALHPISRAWLNGPR
;
A
#
# COMPACT_ATOMS: atom_id res chain seq x y z
N MET A 1 36.00 9.73 10.71
CA MET A 1 34.67 9.71 11.37
C MET A 1 33.85 8.66 10.64
N PRO A 2 33.25 7.66 11.29
CA PRO A 2 32.36 6.73 10.60
C PRO A 2 31.20 7.55 10.01
N GLU A 3 30.97 7.45 8.70
CA GLU A 3 29.81 8.05 8.05
C GLU A 3 28.55 7.50 8.74
N ASN A 4 27.77 8.38 9.36
CA ASN A 4 26.45 7.99 9.81
C ASN A 4 25.63 7.60 8.58
N PRO A 5 24.97 6.42 8.57
CA PRO A 5 24.15 6.03 7.45
C PRO A 5 23.07 7.09 7.22
N SER A 6 22.98 7.58 5.98
CA SER A 6 22.02 8.63 5.61
C SER A 6 20.59 8.19 6.02
N PRO A 7 19.87 9.00 6.82
CA PRO A 7 18.52 8.66 7.25
C PRO A 7 17.61 8.35 6.08
N ARG A 8 16.71 7.37 6.26
CA ARG A 8 15.73 7.02 5.23
C ARG A 8 14.85 8.24 4.89
N PRO A 9 14.64 8.56 3.61
CA PRO A 9 13.78 9.66 3.20
C PRO A 9 12.37 9.50 3.75
N LEU A 10 11.80 10.60 4.27
CA LEU A 10 10.44 10.60 4.83
C LEU A 10 9.41 10.06 3.83
N GLY A 11 9.49 10.47 2.55
CA GLY A 11 8.58 10.00 1.50
C GLY A 11 8.60 8.48 1.30
N LEU A 12 9.77 7.85 1.44
CA LEU A 12 9.89 6.40 1.33
C LEU A 12 9.35 5.68 2.56
N THR A 13 9.54 6.27 3.75
CA THR A 13 8.95 5.77 5.00
C THR A 13 7.42 5.86 4.94
N VAL A 14 6.88 7.00 4.50
CA VAL A 14 5.43 7.20 4.31
C VAL A 14 4.88 6.19 3.30
N ALA A 15 5.54 6.01 2.15
CA ALA A 15 5.12 5.04 1.15
C ALA A 15 5.08 3.62 1.72
N ALA A 16 6.13 3.19 2.42
CA ALA A 16 6.20 1.85 2.98
C ALA A 16 5.16 1.62 4.09
N VAL A 17 5.06 2.54 5.05
CA VAL A 17 4.12 2.43 6.18
C VAL A 17 2.67 2.46 5.69
N THR A 18 2.34 3.38 4.78
CA THR A 18 0.99 3.48 4.23
C THR A 18 0.62 2.24 3.43
N THR A 19 1.58 1.66 2.69
CA THR A 19 1.37 0.38 2.00
C THR A 19 1.09 -0.77 2.98
N ILE A 20 1.79 -0.82 4.11
CA ILE A 20 1.51 -1.80 5.17
C ILE A 20 0.09 -1.60 5.73
N LEU A 21 -0.31 -0.35 5.98
CA LEU A 21 -1.65 -0.02 6.46
C LEU A 21 -2.74 -0.43 5.47
N PHE A 22 -2.52 -0.30 4.16
CA PHE A 22 -3.43 -0.87 3.15
C PHE A 22 -3.53 -2.38 3.24
N GLY A 23 -2.40 -3.06 3.44
CA GLY A 23 -2.39 -4.51 3.68
C GLY A 23 -3.30 -4.87 4.86
N LEU A 24 -3.12 -4.22 6.00
CA LEU A 24 -3.96 -4.42 7.20
C LEU A 24 -5.43 -4.05 6.96
N PHE A 25 -5.70 -2.99 6.20
CA PHE A 25 -7.05 -2.60 5.82
C PHE A 25 -7.75 -3.73 5.05
N PHE A 26 -7.10 -4.32 4.04
CA PHE A 26 -7.68 -5.44 3.29
C PHE A 26 -7.89 -6.68 4.16
N LEU A 27 -6.99 -6.96 5.11
CA LEU A 27 -7.22 -8.03 6.10
C LEU A 27 -8.45 -7.74 6.98
N GLY A 28 -8.65 -6.49 7.40
CA GLY A 28 -9.85 -6.08 8.12
C GLY A 28 -11.11 -6.24 7.26
N MET A 29 -11.06 -5.83 5.99
CA MET A 29 -12.16 -6.00 5.04
C MET A 29 -12.48 -7.48 4.78
N ALA A 30 -11.49 -8.37 4.82
CA ALA A 30 -11.73 -9.81 4.73
C ALA A 30 -12.60 -10.31 5.89
N GLY A 31 -12.34 -9.85 7.11
CA GLY A 31 -13.18 -10.15 8.28
C GLY A 31 -14.61 -9.65 8.11
N LEU A 32 -14.78 -8.41 7.62
CA LEU A 32 -16.10 -7.84 7.32
C LEU A 32 -16.82 -8.61 6.20
N SER A 33 -16.09 -9.06 5.18
CA SER A 33 -16.64 -9.89 4.11
C SER A 33 -17.23 -11.19 4.68
N LEU A 34 -16.51 -11.89 5.55
CA LEU A 34 -17.02 -13.09 6.23
C LEU A 34 -18.25 -12.77 7.10
N ALA A 35 -18.20 -11.66 7.84
CA ALA A 35 -19.31 -11.24 8.71
C ALA A 35 -20.59 -10.88 7.94
N SER A 36 -20.49 -10.53 6.65
CA SER A 36 -21.66 -10.21 5.82
C SER A 36 -22.58 -11.41 5.53
N GLY A 37 -22.13 -12.64 5.75
CA GLY A 37 -23.00 -13.82 5.78
C GLY A 37 -23.54 -14.32 4.42
N HIS A 38 -23.00 -13.88 3.27
CA HIS A 38 -23.42 -14.32 1.93
C HIS A 38 -22.82 -15.69 1.52
N GLY A 39 -22.48 -16.55 2.48
CA GLY A 39 -21.96 -17.90 2.24
C GLY A 39 -20.67 -17.93 1.40
N ALA A 40 -20.65 -18.75 0.34
CA ALA A 40 -19.47 -18.99 -0.48
C ALA A 40 -18.93 -17.72 -1.17
N PHE A 41 -19.81 -16.76 -1.50
CA PHE A 41 -19.39 -15.48 -2.08
C PHE A 41 -18.54 -14.67 -1.08
N SER A 42 -19.04 -14.49 0.14
CA SER A 42 -18.30 -13.84 1.23
C SER A 42 -16.96 -14.51 1.52
N GLY A 43 -16.92 -15.86 1.46
CA GLY A 43 -15.70 -16.64 1.61
C GLY A 43 -14.68 -16.39 0.49
N GLY A 44 -15.12 -16.37 -0.77
CA GLY A 44 -14.26 -16.08 -1.92
C GLY A 44 -13.67 -14.67 -1.87
N VAL A 45 -14.50 -13.67 -1.58
CA VAL A 45 -14.06 -12.27 -1.41
C VAL A 45 -13.08 -12.16 -0.24
N ALA A 46 -13.36 -12.80 0.89
CA ALA A 46 -12.45 -12.81 2.04
C ALA A 46 -11.08 -13.40 1.70
N LEU A 47 -11.04 -14.53 0.99
CA LEU A 47 -9.78 -15.14 0.56
C LEU A 47 -8.98 -14.21 -0.37
N ALA A 48 -9.64 -13.60 -1.36
CA ALA A 48 -9.00 -12.66 -2.27
C ALA A 48 -8.41 -11.44 -1.50
N LEU A 49 -9.16 -10.90 -0.54
CA LEU A 49 -8.73 -9.81 0.32
C LEU A 49 -7.56 -10.19 1.23
N VAL A 50 -7.55 -11.42 1.77
CA VAL A 50 -6.43 -11.93 2.56
C VAL A 50 -5.17 -12.02 1.70
N LEU A 51 -5.24 -12.67 0.54
CA LEU A 51 -4.10 -12.84 -0.35
C LEU A 51 -3.55 -11.48 -0.82
N TRP A 52 -4.45 -10.57 -1.21
CA TRP A 52 -4.07 -9.22 -1.62
C TRP A 52 -3.47 -8.41 -0.46
N GLY A 53 -4.09 -8.47 0.73
CA GLY A 53 -3.60 -7.80 1.93
C GLY A 53 -2.21 -8.27 2.34
N LEU A 54 -1.95 -9.59 2.28
CA LEU A 54 -0.63 -10.17 2.55
C LEU A 54 0.40 -9.76 1.50
N LEU A 55 0.04 -9.76 0.22
CA LEU A 55 0.92 -9.32 -0.85
C LEU A 55 1.32 -7.85 -0.67
N VAL A 56 0.32 -6.97 -0.52
CA VAL A 56 0.50 -5.52 -0.35
C VAL A 56 1.27 -5.22 0.93
N GLY A 57 0.88 -5.80 2.06
CA GLY A 57 1.59 -5.65 3.32
C GLY A 57 3.03 -6.16 3.24
N GLY A 58 3.24 -7.31 2.60
CA GLY A 58 4.55 -7.91 2.40
C GLY A 58 5.50 -7.04 1.57
N VAL A 59 5.03 -6.46 0.45
CA VAL A 59 5.85 -5.54 -0.35
C VAL A 59 6.11 -4.22 0.38
N GLY A 60 5.17 -3.75 1.21
CA GLY A 60 5.37 -2.61 2.10
C GLY A 60 6.47 -2.86 3.14
N VAL A 61 6.47 -4.03 3.79
CA VAL A 61 7.53 -4.46 4.72
C VAL A 61 8.87 -4.62 3.99
N ALA A 62 8.87 -5.20 2.79
CA ALA A 62 10.09 -5.33 1.99
C ALA A 62 10.67 -3.95 1.65
N LEU A 63 9.84 -2.98 1.25
CA LEU A 63 10.25 -1.60 1.01
C LEU A 63 10.78 -0.93 2.29
N LEU A 64 10.13 -1.16 3.44
CA LEU A 64 10.58 -0.68 4.74
C LEU A 64 11.90 -1.31 5.19
N ARG A 65 12.24 -2.50 4.70
CA ARG A 65 13.55 -3.13 4.88
C ARG A 65 14.57 -2.68 3.84
N GLY A 66 14.20 -1.78 2.93
CA GLY A 66 15.06 -1.25 1.88
C GLY A 66 15.20 -2.17 0.66
N ALA A 67 14.29 -3.11 0.42
CA ALA A 67 14.32 -3.93 -0.79
C ALA A 67 14.03 -3.06 -2.04
N ARG A 68 15.00 -2.94 -2.96
CA ARG A 68 14.85 -2.12 -4.18
C ARG A 68 13.75 -2.66 -5.09
N TRP A 69 13.65 -3.98 -5.22
CA TRP A 69 12.66 -4.64 -6.07
C TRP A 69 11.22 -4.36 -5.64
N ALA A 70 10.99 -4.01 -4.36
CA ALA A 70 9.65 -3.75 -3.83
C ALA A 70 9.04 -2.44 -4.34
N MET A 71 9.85 -1.52 -4.89
CA MET A 71 9.35 -0.23 -5.37
C MET A 71 8.30 -0.40 -6.50
N GLY A 72 8.57 -1.25 -7.48
CA GLY A 72 7.66 -1.48 -8.61
C GLY A 72 6.29 -2.00 -8.14
N PRO A 73 6.23 -3.11 -7.38
CA PRO A 73 5.00 -3.64 -6.81
C PRO A 73 4.25 -2.63 -5.93
N VAL A 74 4.94 -1.86 -5.08
CA VAL A 74 4.32 -0.83 -4.23
C VAL A 74 3.64 0.25 -5.07
N VAL A 75 4.32 0.75 -6.10
CA VAL A 75 3.77 1.79 -6.98
C VAL A 75 2.60 1.24 -7.79
N ALA A 76 2.71 0.03 -8.32
CA ALA A 76 1.64 -0.61 -9.08
C ALA A 76 0.38 -0.83 -8.21
N ALA A 77 0.55 -1.36 -7.00
CA ALA A 77 -0.55 -1.53 -6.05
C ALA A 77 -1.19 -0.18 -5.68
N ALA A 78 -0.37 0.84 -5.41
CA ALA A 78 -0.86 2.17 -5.08
C ALA A 78 -1.65 2.81 -6.24
N LEU A 79 -1.20 2.70 -7.48
CA LEU A 79 -1.95 3.19 -8.64
C LEU A 79 -3.29 2.47 -8.81
N LEU A 80 -3.32 1.15 -8.61
CA LEU A 80 -4.56 0.39 -8.61
C LEU A 80 -5.51 0.89 -7.50
N HIS A 81 -4.98 1.11 -6.29
CA HIS A 81 -5.78 1.64 -5.17
C HIS A 81 -6.29 3.06 -5.47
N VAL A 82 -5.48 3.97 -6.01
CA VAL A 82 -5.94 5.30 -6.44
C VAL A 82 -7.15 5.16 -7.35
N PHE A 83 -7.05 4.33 -8.39
CA PHE A 83 -8.14 4.12 -9.34
C PHE A 83 -9.38 3.55 -8.65
N SER A 84 -9.25 2.43 -7.93
CA SER A 84 -10.38 1.74 -7.31
C SER A 84 -11.07 2.58 -6.23
N PHE A 85 -10.31 3.20 -5.33
CA PHE A 85 -10.88 4.04 -4.26
C PHE A 85 -11.48 5.34 -4.81
N ALA A 86 -10.88 5.94 -5.85
CA ALA A 86 -11.49 7.09 -6.52
C ALA A 86 -12.84 6.71 -7.13
N GLN A 87 -12.92 5.56 -7.82
CA GLN A 87 -14.17 5.08 -8.41
C GLN A 87 -15.27 4.88 -7.35
N PHE A 88 -14.95 4.23 -6.22
CA PHE A 88 -15.91 4.07 -5.12
C PHE A 88 -16.40 5.40 -4.55
N ALA A 89 -15.52 6.42 -4.49
CA ALA A 89 -15.88 7.74 -4.02
C ALA A 89 -16.75 8.51 -5.02
N THR A 90 -16.43 8.44 -6.33
CA THR A 90 -17.16 9.18 -7.38
C THR A 90 -18.52 8.58 -7.72
N ASP A 91 -18.66 7.25 -7.60
CA ASP A 91 -19.94 6.56 -7.86
C ASP A 91 -20.91 6.66 -6.67
N GLY A 92 -20.51 7.34 -5.59
CA GLY A 92 -21.34 7.60 -4.41
C GLY A 92 -21.54 6.41 -3.47
N SER A 93 -21.02 5.23 -3.81
CA SER A 93 -21.16 4.00 -3.00
C SER A 93 -20.40 4.07 -1.67
N ALA A 94 -19.26 4.75 -1.64
CA ALA A 94 -18.48 4.97 -0.43
C ALA A 94 -17.67 6.28 -0.52
N PRO A 95 -18.26 7.44 -0.20
CA PRO A 95 -17.56 8.73 -0.29
C PRO A 95 -16.26 8.80 0.55
N GLN A 96 -16.24 8.12 1.71
CA GLN A 96 -15.04 7.98 2.54
C GLN A 96 -13.86 7.27 1.84
N ALA A 97 -14.10 6.56 0.73
CA ALA A 97 -13.04 5.94 -0.07
C ALA A 97 -12.03 6.97 -0.59
N LEU A 98 -12.39 8.26 -0.68
CA LEU A 98 -11.46 9.33 -1.05
C LEU A 98 -10.23 9.37 -0.12
N ILE A 99 -10.37 9.02 1.16
CA ILE A 99 -9.24 8.93 2.10
C ILE A 99 -8.24 7.88 1.61
N GLY A 100 -8.73 6.73 1.16
CA GLY A 100 -7.90 5.67 0.55
C GLY A 100 -7.25 6.14 -0.74
N ALA A 101 -7.98 6.84 -1.62
CA ALA A 101 -7.40 7.35 -2.86
C ALA A 101 -6.25 8.34 -2.61
N VAL A 102 -6.42 9.27 -1.66
CA VAL A 102 -5.38 10.23 -1.27
C VAL A 102 -4.18 9.54 -0.63
N ALA A 103 -4.42 8.58 0.27
CA ALA A 103 -3.34 7.79 0.89
C ALA A 103 -2.54 7.00 -0.16
N ALA A 104 -3.22 6.41 -1.14
CA ALA A 104 -2.57 5.70 -2.24
C ALA A 104 -1.77 6.65 -3.15
N LEU A 105 -2.27 7.86 -3.42
CA LEU A 105 -1.53 8.88 -4.16
C LEU A 105 -0.26 9.31 -3.41
N ALA A 106 -0.34 9.46 -2.08
CA ALA A 106 0.81 9.77 -1.25
C ALA A 106 1.90 8.69 -1.31
N ILE A 107 1.52 7.41 -1.46
CA ILE A 107 2.48 6.32 -1.71
C ILE A 107 3.21 6.54 -3.03
N VAL A 108 2.49 6.83 -4.12
CA VAL A 108 3.09 7.07 -5.44
C VAL A 108 4.06 8.25 -5.39
N VAL A 109 3.62 9.38 -4.84
CA VAL A 109 4.46 10.59 -4.71
C VAL A 109 5.69 10.30 -3.83
N GLY A 110 5.48 9.67 -2.68
CA GLY A 110 6.55 9.36 -1.73
C GLY A 110 7.58 8.37 -2.28
N ALA A 111 7.13 7.33 -2.99
CA ALA A 111 8.00 6.31 -3.59
C ALA A 111 8.76 6.85 -4.81
N LEU A 112 8.11 7.67 -5.64
CA LEU A 112 8.69 8.18 -6.87
C LEU A 112 9.49 9.47 -6.69
N HIS A 113 9.44 10.09 -5.50
CA HIS A 113 10.22 11.29 -5.20
C HIS A 113 11.72 11.08 -5.51
N PRO A 114 12.41 12.03 -6.16
CA PRO A 114 13.81 11.87 -6.56
C PRO A 114 14.73 11.44 -5.40
N ILE A 115 14.51 12.01 -4.20
CA ILE A 115 15.26 11.66 -2.99
C ILE A 115 15.05 10.19 -2.59
N SER A 116 13.82 9.68 -2.66
CA SER A 116 13.49 8.28 -2.37
C SER A 116 14.16 7.32 -3.34
N ARG A 117 14.14 7.67 -4.64
CA ARG A 117 14.81 6.89 -5.70
C ARG A 117 16.33 6.90 -5.54
N ALA A 118 16.91 8.07 -5.27
CA ALA A 118 18.35 8.22 -5.06
C ALA A 118 18.83 7.41 -3.85
N TRP A 119 18.11 7.46 -2.72
CA TRP A 119 18.45 6.68 -1.53
C TRP A 119 18.37 5.18 -1.78
N LEU A 120 17.35 4.70 -2.50
CA LEU A 120 17.26 3.29 -2.83
C LEU A 120 18.40 2.83 -3.74
N ASN A 121 18.76 3.63 -4.74
CA ASN A 121 19.76 3.28 -5.76
C ASN A 121 21.21 3.57 -5.36
N GLY A 122 21.45 4.35 -4.31
CA GLY A 122 22.79 4.69 -3.82
C GLY A 122 23.61 3.48 -3.32
N PRO A 123 24.96 3.58 -3.30
CA PRO A 123 25.82 2.51 -2.79
C PRO A 123 25.48 2.19 -1.32
N ARG A 124 25.46 0.91 -0.97
CA ARG A 124 25.16 0.39 0.37
C ARG A 124 26.38 -0.28 0.97
#